data_AF-N6UD81-F1
#
_entry.id   AF-N6UD81-F1
#
_cell.length_a   1.000
_cell.length_b   1.000
_cell.length_c   1.000
_cell.angle_alpha   90.00
_cell.angle_beta   90.00
_cell.angle_gamma   90.00
#
_symmetry.space_group_name_H-M   'P 1'
#
loop_
_entity.id
_entity.type
_entity.pdbx_description
1 polymer ?
#
loop_
_entity_poly.entity_id
_entity_poly.type
_entity_poly.pdbx_seq_one_letter_code
_entity_poly.pdbx_strand_id
1 'polypeptide(L)'
;MKGNLFTIEYQQKQAYMPMFREQQIDGSGLPLLTEEHLTQTLGMKLGPALKLRSILAKKLGNYTKYCSSCHSNAINDIESPPRNGEISPDSAPSR
;
A
#
# COMPACT_ATOMS: atom_id res chain seq x y z
N MET A 1 8.19 -25.68 -17.52
CA MET A 1 8.31 -24.26 -17.91
C MET A 1 8.45 -23.26 -16.73
N LYS A 2 8.49 -23.69 -15.45
CA LYS A 2 8.57 -22.77 -14.28
C LYS A 2 9.98 -22.27 -13.92
N GLY A 3 11.04 -22.88 -14.46
CA GLY A 3 12.44 -22.58 -14.10
C GLY A 3 12.98 -21.25 -14.62
N ASN A 4 12.58 -20.82 -15.82
CA ASN A 4 13.07 -19.55 -16.39
C ASN A 4 12.48 -18.32 -15.70
N LEU A 5 11.23 -18.40 -15.23
CA LEU A 5 10.57 -17.25 -14.62
C LEU A 5 11.21 -16.89 -13.28
N PHE A 6 11.53 -17.88 -12.44
CA PHE A 6 12.14 -17.65 -11.13
C PHE A 6 13.55 -17.05 -11.25
N THR A 7 14.32 -17.51 -12.23
CA THR A 7 15.64 -16.94 -12.53
C THR A 7 15.54 -15.48 -12.98
N ILE A 8 14.58 -15.14 -13.85
CA ILE A 8 14.40 -13.76 -14.32
C ILE A 8 14.02 -12.83 -13.17
N GLU A 9 13.11 -13.23 -12.28
CA GLU A 9 12.72 -12.40 -11.13
C GLU A 9 13.88 -12.19 -10.15
N TYR A 10 14.68 -13.24 -9.89
CA TYR A 10 15.84 -13.14 -9.00
C TYR A 10 16.94 -12.24 -9.60
N GLN A 11 17.23 -12.37 -10.89
CA GLN A 11 18.21 -11.53 -11.57
C GLN A 11 17.80 -10.05 -11.58
N GLN A 12 16.51 -9.77 -11.78
CA GLN A 12 15.99 -8.41 -11.65
C GLN A 12 16.16 -7.86 -10.23
N LYS A 13 15.86 -8.65 -9.19
CA LYS A 13 16.07 -8.24 -7.79
C LYS A 13 17.53 -7.85 -7.52
N GLN A 14 18.49 -8.66 -7.99
CA GLN A 14 19.91 -8.40 -7.76
C GLN A 14 20.41 -7.16 -8.51
N ALA A 15 19.86 -6.87 -9.69
CA ALA A 15 20.26 -5.70 -10.48
C ALA A 15 19.95 -4.36 -9.78
N TYR A 16 18.87 -4.30 -8.98
CA TYR A 16 18.44 -3.04 -8.36
C TYR A 16 18.97 -2.82 -6.93
N MET A 17 19.42 -3.88 -6.25
CA MET A 17 19.94 -3.79 -4.87
C MET A 17 21.04 -2.73 -4.69
N PRO A 18 22.05 -2.63 -5.57
CA PRO A 18 23.09 -1.60 -5.46
C PRO A 18 22.54 -0.19 -5.50
N MET A 19 21.51 0.07 -6.33
CA MET A 19 20.94 1.42 -6.50
C MET A 19 20.16 1.87 -5.25
N PHE A 20 19.40 0.99 -4.61
CA PHE A 20 18.77 1.30 -3.32
C PHE A 20 19.82 1.61 -2.25
N ARG A 21 20.93 0.87 -2.23
CA ARG A 21 22.02 1.12 -1.28
C ARG A 21 22.74 2.46 -1.54
N GLU A 22 23.04 2.75 -2.80
CA GLU A 22 23.71 3.99 -3.22
C GLU A 22 22.88 5.22 -2.88
N GLN A 23 21.56 5.15 -3.08
CA GLN A 23 20.61 6.20 -2.72
C GLN A 23 20.19 6.18 -1.24
N GLN A 24 20.78 5.29 -0.43
CA GLN A 24 20.49 5.11 1.00
C GLN A 24 19.00 4.89 1.30
N ILE A 25 18.30 4.18 0.41
CA ILE A 25 16.89 3.85 0.57
C ILE A 25 16.77 2.54 1.36
N ASP A 26 16.19 2.63 2.54
CA ASP A 26 15.84 1.49 3.38
C ASP A 26 14.33 1.17 3.32
N GLY A 27 13.88 0.23 4.16
CA GLY A 27 12.47 -0.17 4.21
C GLY A 27 11.49 0.94 4.59
N SER A 28 11.94 1.98 5.30
CA SER A 28 11.11 3.12 5.71
C SER A 28 10.95 4.15 4.59
N GLY A 29 11.94 4.25 3.69
CA GLY A 29 11.88 5.11 2.51
C GLY A 29 11.05 4.52 1.35
N LEU A 30 10.95 3.20 1.27
CA LEU A 30 10.23 2.51 0.17
C LEU A 30 8.79 3.01 -0.06
N PRO A 31 7.95 3.24 0.96
CA PRO A 31 6.58 3.74 0.77
C PRO A 31 6.50 5.16 0.19
N LEU A 32 7.59 5.95 0.28
CA LEU A 32 7.66 7.32 -0.19
C LEU A 32 8.05 7.40 -1.69
N LEU A 33 8.49 6.29 -2.28
CA LEU A 33 8.90 6.25 -3.68
C LEU A 33 7.68 6.31 -4.61
N THR A 34 7.74 7.25 -5.54
CA THR A 34 6.82 7.35 -6.68
C THR A 34 7.28 6.45 -7.82
N GLU A 35 6.43 6.25 -8.81
CA GLU A 35 6.82 5.54 -10.04
C GLU A 35 8.01 6.24 -10.74
N GLU A 36 8.01 7.57 -10.73
CA GLU A 36 9.06 8.38 -11.32
C GLU A 36 10.42 8.14 -10.65
N HIS A 37 10.49 8.12 -9.30
CA HIS A 37 11.73 7.80 -8.60
C HIS A 37 12.26 6.40 -8.97
N LEU A 38 11.38 5.42 -9.11
CA LEU A 38 11.79 4.06 -9.48
C LEU A 38 12.31 4.00 -10.94
N THR A 39 11.67 4.71 -11.86
CA THR A 39 11.96 4.60 -13.30
C THR A 39 13.06 5.55 -13.77
N GLN A 40 13.05 6.79 -13.32
CA GLN A 40 14.00 7.82 -13.73
C GLN A 40 15.25 7.86 -12.84
N THR A 41 15.11 7.75 -11.51
CA THR A 41 16.25 7.82 -10.59
C THR A 41 16.93 6.48 -10.40
N LEU A 42 16.16 5.40 -10.24
CA LEU A 42 16.68 4.04 -10.03
C LEU A 42 16.70 3.19 -11.32
N GLY A 43 16.39 3.77 -12.48
CA GLY A 43 16.48 3.10 -13.78
C GLY A 43 15.65 1.81 -13.91
N MET A 44 14.62 1.61 -13.07
CA MET A 44 13.76 0.44 -13.17
C MET A 44 12.93 0.50 -14.45
N LYS A 45 12.71 -0.67 -15.06
CA LYS A 45 11.68 -0.79 -16.10
C LYS A 45 10.30 -0.57 -15.46
N LEU A 46 9.37 -0.03 -16.25
CA LEU A 46 8.01 0.27 -15.79
C LEU A 46 7.32 -0.94 -15.12
N GLY A 47 7.39 -2.13 -15.72
CA GLY A 47 6.78 -3.35 -15.17
C GLY A 47 7.25 -3.68 -13.73
N PRO A 48 8.56 -3.90 -13.49
CA PRO A 48 9.11 -4.08 -12.14
C PRO A 48 8.78 -2.94 -11.16
N ALA A 49 8.79 -1.68 -11.61
CA ALA A 49 8.44 -0.53 -10.77
C ALA A 49 6.98 -0.61 -10.29
N LEU A 50 6.04 -0.86 -11.22
CA LEU A 50 4.61 -1.04 -10.91
C LEU A 50 4.39 -2.25 -9.99
N LYS A 51 5.10 -3.36 -10.22
CA LYS A 51 5.03 -4.56 -9.36
C LYS A 51 5.46 -4.25 -7.93
N LEU A 52 6.55 -3.51 -7.75
CA LEU A 52 7.03 -3.10 -6.42
C LEU A 52 5.99 -2.23 -5.71
N ARG A 53 5.47 -1.19 -6.38
CA ARG A 53 4.45 -0.31 -5.79
C ARG A 53 3.19 -1.06 -5.39
N SER A 54 2.73 -2.03 -6.19
CA SER A 54 1.57 -2.85 -5.83
C SER A 54 1.84 -3.73 -4.60
N ILE A 55 3.03 -4.35 -4.50
CA ILE A 55 3.40 -5.13 -3.32
C ILE A 55 3.45 -4.25 -2.07
N LEU A 56 4.04 -3.06 -2.16
CA LEU A 56 4.08 -2.10 -1.06
C LEU A 56 2.67 -1.69 -0.65
N ALA A 57 1.80 -1.34 -1.60
CA ALA A 57 0.41 -0.98 -1.34
C ALA A 57 -0.36 -2.10 -0.61
N LYS A 58 -0.13 -3.37 -0.99
CA LYS A 58 -0.75 -4.54 -0.33
C LYS A 58 -0.20 -4.80 1.06
N LYS A 59 1.13 -4.68 1.25
CA LYS A 59 1.80 -4.97 2.52
C LYS A 59 1.55 -3.90 3.57
N LEU A 60 1.51 -2.64 3.13
CA LEU A 60 1.19 -1.54 4.00
C LEU A 60 -0.33 -1.47 4.18
N GLY A 61 -1.15 -1.68 3.15
CA GLY A 61 -2.60 -1.51 3.26
C GLY A 61 -2.94 -0.03 3.24
N ASN A 62 -3.45 0.46 2.10
CA ASN A 62 -4.01 1.81 1.89
C ASN A 62 -3.34 3.01 2.61
N TYR A 63 -2.03 2.97 2.90
CA TYR A 63 -1.27 4.10 3.50
C TYR A 63 -1.02 5.25 2.52
N THR A 64 -1.82 5.38 1.46
CA THR A 64 -1.72 6.47 0.50
C THR A 64 -2.33 7.77 1.05
N LYS A 65 -1.96 8.19 2.27
CA LYS A 65 -2.20 9.55 2.79
C LYS A 65 -1.17 9.92 3.84
N TYR A 66 0.08 10.12 3.42
CA TYR A 66 1.11 10.75 4.24
C TYR A 66 0.86 12.27 4.23
N CYS A 67 0.00 12.73 5.12
CA CYS A 67 0.07 14.09 5.66
C CYS A 67 0.37 13.94 7.15
N SER A 68 1.52 14.45 7.61
CA SER A 68 1.99 14.40 9.00
C SER A 68 1.13 15.21 9.99
N SER A 69 0.06 15.86 9.54
CA SER A 69 -0.89 16.55 10.42
C SER A 69 -2.37 16.19 10.19
N CYS A 70 -2.71 15.32 9.22
CA CYS A 70 -4.11 14.99 8.95
C CYS A 70 -4.29 13.57 8.38
N HIS A 71 -4.53 12.56 9.22
CA HIS A 71 -5.52 11.52 8.92
C HIS A 71 -5.88 10.69 10.17
N SER A 72 -7.07 10.94 10.72
CA SER A 72 -7.81 9.96 11.52
C SER A 72 -8.67 9.12 10.57
N ASN A 73 -8.60 7.79 10.72
CA ASN A 73 -9.53 6.75 10.24
C ASN A 73 -10.10 6.85 8.82
N ALA A 74 -9.68 5.92 7.94
CA ALA A 74 -10.57 5.39 6.91
C ALA A 74 -10.05 4.03 6.40
N ILE A 75 -10.37 2.94 7.11
CA ILE A 75 -10.87 1.65 6.57
C ILE A 75 -11.35 0.87 7.81
N ASN A 76 -12.63 1.00 8.15
CA ASN A 76 -13.44 -0.04 8.80
C ASN A 76 -14.95 0.27 8.66
N ASP A 77 -15.37 0.94 7.58
CA ASP A 77 -16.76 0.85 7.10
C ASP A 77 -16.91 -0.45 6.30
N ILE A 78 -16.62 -1.58 6.94
CA ILE A 78 -17.27 -2.84 6.58
C ILE A 78 -18.58 -2.80 7.35
N GLU A 79 -19.63 -2.47 6.60
CA GLU A 79 -21.04 -2.59 6.94
C GLU A 79 -21.29 -3.64 8.03
N SER A 80 -21.61 -3.16 9.24
CA SER A 80 -22.19 -4.03 10.25
C SER A 80 -23.55 -4.51 9.71
N PRO A 81 -23.85 -5.82 9.71
CA PRO A 81 -25.15 -6.30 9.27
C PRO A 81 -26.25 -5.66 10.13
N PRO A 82 -27.46 -5.43 9.57
CA PRO A 82 -28.53 -4.79 10.31
C PRO A 82 -28.83 -5.61 11.58
N ARG A 83 -28.76 -4.95 12.73
CA ARG A 83 -29.13 -5.54 14.02
C ARG A 83 -30.64 -5.58 14.09
N ASN A 84 -31.21 -6.68 13.62
CA ASN A 84 -32.64 -6.94 13.71
C ASN A 84 -33.04 -6.96 15.19
N GLY A 85 -33.87 -6.01 15.65
CA GLY A 85 -34.71 -6.25 16.84
C GLY A 85 -34.79 -5.21 17.95
N GLU A 86 -34.35 -3.96 17.81
CA GLU A 86 -34.70 -2.93 18.80
C GLU A 86 -35.96 -2.16 18.38
N ILE A 87 -37.09 -2.62 18.91
CA ILE A 87 -38.34 -1.85 18.99
C ILE A 87 -38.00 -0.57 19.76
N SER A 88 -37.98 0.57 19.06
CA SER A 88 -37.94 1.88 19.71
C SER A 88 -39.29 2.12 20.41
N PRO A 89 -39.36 2.31 21.74
CA PRO A 89 -40.52 2.91 22.36
C PRO A 89 -40.38 4.41 22.21
N ASP A 90 -40.79 4.94 21.06
CA ASP A 90 -41.21 6.34 21.03
C ASP A 90 -42.58 6.41 21.70
N SER A 91 -42.73 7.23 22.75
CA SER A 91 -43.95 7.88 23.26
C SER A 91 -43.93 8.00 24.79
N ALA A 92 -43.25 9.02 25.31
CA ALA A 92 -43.63 9.62 26.60
C ALA A 92 -44.08 11.05 26.33
N PRO A 93 -45.37 11.39 26.51
CA PRO A 93 -45.83 12.76 26.35
C PRO A 93 -45.31 13.59 27.53
N SER A 94 -44.65 14.71 27.22
CA SER A 94 -44.32 15.72 28.22
C SER A 94 -45.61 16.31 28.81
N ARG A 95 -45.81 16.12 30.12
CA ARG A 95 -46.69 16.96 30.92
C ARG A 95 -46.13 17.12 32.32
#